data_AF-A0A2E5GY42-F1
#
_entry.id   AF-A0A2E5GY42-F1
#
_cell.length_a   1.000
_cell.length_b   1.000
_cell.length_c   1.000
_cell.angle_alpha   90.00
_cell.angle_beta   90.00
_cell.angle_gamma   90.00
#
_symmetry.space_group_name_H-M   'P 1'
#
loop_
_entity.id
_entity.type
_entity.pdbx_description
1 polymer ?
#
loop_
_entity_poly.entity_id
_entity_poly.type
_entity_poly.pdbx_seq_one_letter_code
_entity_poly.pdbx_strand_id
1 'polypeptide(L)'
;DERTVLAVLPFETESTRDSTDRYAGFAEGLAAYFGRSDPQILGVLGPASTSRYMGLDPVAIGNELLADLVVTGQEYSAEDNLILAVELIQVSDRSVLWSREFQLTEEADLRGLLVEVSTEVTSTLDLPR
;
A
#
# COMPACT_ATOMS: atom_id res chain seq x y z
N ASP A 1 8.80 24.13 -4.52
CA ASP A 1 8.17 22.89 -5.01
C ASP A 1 8.76 21.72 -4.28
N GLU A 2 8.03 21.19 -3.30
CA GLU A 2 8.41 19.99 -2.58
C GLU A 2 7.59 18.84 -3.17
N ARG A 3 8.32 17.86 -3.71
CA ARG A 3 7.76 16.66 -4.33
C ARG A 3 7.20 15.77 -3.22
N THR A 4 5.98 15.29 -3.36
CA THR A 4 5.39 14.32 -2.43
C THR A 4 6.08 12.96 -2.59
N VAL A 5 6.49 12.35 -1.47
CA VAL A 5 7.08 11.00 -1.44
C VAL A 5 6.08 10.01 -0.86
N LEU A 6 5.72 9.00 -1.65
CA LEU A 6 4.88 7.87 -1.31
C LEU A 6 5.72 6.62 -1.06
N ALA A 7 5.60 6.03 0.11
CA ALA A 7 6.12 4.69 0.39
C ALA A 7 5.03 3.63 0.20
N VAL A 8 5.32 2.59 -0.59
CA VAL A 8 4.48 1.41 -0.74
C VAL A 8 5.05 0.31 0.13
N LEU A 9 4.35 -0.04 1.20
CA LEU A 9 4.78 -1.06 2.15
C LEU A 9 4.37 -2.47 1.67
N PRO A 10 5.04 -3.52 2.18
CA PRO A 10 4.56 -4.89 2.04
C PRO A 10 3.13 -5.04 2.56
N PHE A 11 2.36 -5.88 1.89
CA PHE A 11 1.01 -6.24 2.31
C PHE A 11 1.10 -7.48 3.18
N GLU A 12 0.48 -7.41 4.36
CA GLU A 12 0.70 -8.37 5.42
C GLU A 12 -0.51 -9.28 5.60
N THR A 13 -0.28 -10.45 6.19
CA THR A 13 -1.35 -11.36 6.60
C THR A 13 -1.25 -11.62 8.09
N GLU A 14 -2.39 -11.70 8.76
CA GLU A 14 -2.46 -12.11 10.17
C GLU A 14 -1.87 -13.51 10.42
N SER A 15 -1.96 -14.42 9.44
CA SER A 15 -1.49 -15.80 9.56
C SER A 15 -0.04 -15.98 9.09
N THR A 16 0.91 -15.97 10.02
CA THR A 16 2.37 -16.19 9.77
C THR A 16 2.77 -17.61 9.36
N ARG A 17 1.82 -18.54 9.17
CA ARG A 17 2.10 -19.98 9.01
C ARG A 17 2.08 -20.51 7.56
N ASP A 18 1.50 -19.82 6.59
CA ASP A 18 1.41 -20.28 5.19
C ASP A 18 1.40 -19.14 4.14
N SER A 19 1.64 -17.89 4.55
CA SER A 19 1.17 -16.72 3.79
C SER A 19 2.17 -16.02 2.88
N THR A 20 3.43 -16.47 2.83
CA THR A 20 4.51 -15.69 2.23
C THR A 20 4.36 -15.40 0.73
N ASP A 21 3.40 -16.03 0.03
CA ASP A 21 3.27 -15.89 -1.43
C ASP A 21 1.97 -15.21 -1.91
N ARG A 22 0.96 -14.98 -1.04
CA ARG A 22 -0.31 -14.42 -1.54
C ARG A 22 -0.12 -13.04 -2.15
N TYR A 23 0.56 -12.12 -1.46
CA TYR A 23 0.79 -10.76 -1.96
C TYR A 23 2.14 -10.59 -2.66
N ALA A 24 2.80 -11.68 -3.05
CA ALA A 24 4.06 -11.61 -3.77
C ALA A 24 3.90 -10.79 -5.06
N GLY A 25 4.71 -9.74 -5.23
CA GLY A 25 4.62 -8.86 -6.39
C GLY A 25 3.52 -7.79 -6.31
N PHE A 26 2.66 -7.80 -5.29
CA PHE A 26 1.55 -6.84 -5.19
C PHE A 26 2.06 -5.43 -4.90
N ALA A 27 2.92 -5.29 -3.89
CA ALA A 27 3.56 -4.01 -3.55
C ALA A 27 4.49 -3.52 -4.68
N GLU A 28 5.18 -4.44 -5.37
CA GLU A 28 5.99 -4.12 -6.55
C GLU A 28 5.12 -3.57 -7.68
N GLY A 29 3.97 -4.20 -7.91
CA GLY A 29 3.03 -3.77 -8.94
C GLY A 29 2.40 -2.41 -8.64
N LEU A 30 2.02 -2.14 -7.39
CA LEU A 30 1.57 -0.81 -6.95
C LEU A 30 2.67 0.25 -7.12
N ALA A 31 3.89 -0.04 -6.65
CA ALA A 31 5.02 0.87 -6.82
C ALA A 31 5.32 1.16 -8.31
N ALA A 32 5.24 0.15 -9.16
CA ALA A 32 5.41 0.29 -10.61
C ALA A 32 4.26 1.06 -11.28
N TYR A 33 3.05 1.00 -10.73
CA TYR A 33 1.92 1.82 -11.19
C TYR A 33 2.13 3.29 -10.83
N PHE A 34 2.33 3.60 -9.55
CA PHE A 34 2.50 4.98 -9.07
C PHE A 34 3.78 5.63 -9.63
N GLY A 35 4.83 4.84 -9.87
CA GLY A 35 6.07 5.33 -10.48
C GLY A 35 5.94 5.84 -11.92
N ARG A 36 4.78 5.70 -12.55
CA ARG A 36 4.48 6.28 -13.88
C ARG A 36 4.06 7.75 -13.81
N SER A 37 3.65 8.23 -12.64
CA SER A 37 3.30 9.63 -12.43
C SER A 37 4.52 10.55 -12.67
N ASP A 38 4.27 11.84 -12.89
CA ASP A 38 5.35 12.82 -13.08
C ASP A 38 6.32 12.78 -11.89
N PRO A 39 7.61 12.45 -12.11
CA PRO A 39 8.59 12.35 -11.03
C PRO A 39 8.88 13.68 -10.35
N GLN A 40 8.50 14.82 -10.93
CA GLN A 40 8.57 16.14 -10.28
C GLN A 40 7.47 16.32 -9.23
N ILE A 41 6.36 15.59 -9.35
CA ILE A 41 5.19 15.67 -8.46
C ILE A 41 5.23 14.54 -7.42
N LEU A 42 5.54 13.32 -7.85
CA LEU A 42 5.49 12.13 -6.99
C LEU A 42 6.81 11.35 -6.97
N GLY A 43 7.27 10.99 -5.78
CA GLY A 43 8.31 10.00 -5.55
C GLY A 43 7.74 8.74 -4.97
N VAL A 44 8.26 7.60 -5.42
CA VAL A 44 7.75 6.29 -5.00
C VAL A 44 8.89 5.46 -4.44
N LEU A 45 8.77 5.08 -3.18
CA LEU A 45 9.63 4.11 -2.50
C LEU A 45 8.91 2.76 -2.52
N GLY A 46 9.39 1.83 -3.33
CA GLY A 46 8.83 0.49 -3.46
C GLY A 46 9.52 -0.55 -2.57
N PRO A 47 9.19 -1.84 -2.75
CA PRO A 47 9.70 -2.97 -1.94
C PRO A 47 11.22 -3.06 -1.80
N ALA A 48 11.99 -2.58 -2.77
CA ALA A 48 13.46 -2.48 -2.66
C ALA A 48 13.93 -1.62 -1.46
N SER A 49 13.10 -0.68 -1.00
CA SER A 49 13.36 0.18 0.15
C SER A 49 12.53 -0.21 1.37
N THR A 50 11.37 -0.85 1.18
CA THR A 50 10.36 -1.04 2.23
C THR A 50 10.25 -2.48 2.76
N SER A 51 10.71 -3.49 2.02
CA SER A 51 10.57 -4.93 2.39
C SER A 51 11.13 -5.32 3.76
N ARG A 52 12.13 -4.58 4.26
CA ARG A 52 12.75 -4.86 5.57
C ARG A 52 11.90 -4.48 6.78
N TYR A 53 10.80 -3.74 6.57
CA TYR A 53 10.00 -3.17 7.65
C TYR A 53 8.69 -3.91 7.92
N MET A 54 8.58 -5.15 7.46
CA MET A 54 7.42 -6.00 7.70
C MET A 54 7.15 -6.16 9.20
N GLY A 55 5.91 -5.94 9.62
CA GLY A 55 5.38 -6.03 10.97
C GLY A 55 5.57 -4.77 11.81
N LEU A 56 5.99 -3.65 11.22
CA LEU A 56 6.24 -2.40 11.93
C LEU A 56 5.15 -1.35 11.63
N ASP A 57 5.02 -0.37 12.53
CA ASP A 57 4.07 0.74 12.40
C ASP A 57 4.28 1.52 11.08
N PRO A 58 3.28 1.60 10.19
CA PRO A 58 3.40 2.25 8.89
C PRO A 58 3.89 3.69 8.95
N VAL A 59 3.43 4.46 9.95
CA VAL A 59 3.84 5.86 10.14
C VAL A 59 5.30 5.94 10.59
N ALA A 60 5.74 5.10 11.51
CA ALA A 60 7.14 5.04 11.91
C ALA A 60 8.07 4.74 10.73
N ILE A 61 7.67 3.80 9.86
CA ILE A 61 8.41 3.48 8.62
C ILE A 61 8.44 4.69 7.69
N GLY A 62 7.30 5.36 7.49
CA GLY A 62 7.21 6.58 6.68
C GLY A 62 8.17 7.67 7.17
N ASN A 63 8.26 7.89 8.49
CA ASN A 63 9.20 8.83 9.08
C ASN A 63 10.67 8.43 8.86
N GLU A 64 11.02 7.15 9.03
CA GLU A 64 12.40 6.67 8.78
C GLU A 64 12.81 6.85 7.31
N LEU A 65 11.87 6.64 6.40
CA LEU A 65 12.08 6.75 4.96
C LEU A 65 11.95 8.17 4.40
N LEU A 66 11.62 9.15 5.24
CA LEU A 66 11.31 10.53 4.83
C LEU A 66 10.19 10.55 3.77
N ALA A 67 9.19 9.69 3.92
CA ALA A 67 7.99 9.66 3.10
C ALA A 67 6.91 10.57 3.69
N ASP A 68 6.18 11.28 2.82
CA ASP A 68 5.02 12.09 3.21
C ASP A 68 3.76 11.24 3.37
N LEU A 69 3.67 10.18 2.56
CA LEU A 69 2.52 9.29 2.46
C LEU A 69 2.96 7.84 2.52
N VAL A 70 2.10 6.99 3.05
CA VAL A 70 2.29 5.54 3.11
C VAL A 70 1.05 4.85 2.58
N VAL A 71 1.23 3.90 1.65
CA VAL A 71 0.22 2.90 1.30
C VAL A 71 0.61 1.57 1.95
N THR A 72 -0.32 1.00 2.71
CA THR A 72 -0.15 -0.27 3.42
C THR A 72 -1.42 -1.09 3.32
N GLY A 73 -1.31 -2.40 3.56
CA GLY A 73 -2.47 -3.25 3.67
C GLY A 73 -2.25 -4.44 4.58
N GLN A 74 -3.31 -4.84 5.28
CA GLN A 74 -3.31 -5.93 6.24
C GLN A 74 -4.51 -6.84 5.97
N GLU A 75 -4.23 -8.11 5.68
CA GLU A 75 -5.21 -9.19 5.64
C GLU A 75 -5.46 -9.69 7.06
N TYR A 76 -6.72 -9.74 7.45
CA TYR A 76 -7.17 -10.32 8.71
C TYR A 76 -8.43 -11.16 8.49
N SER A 77 -8.68 -12.11 9.41
CA SER A 77 -9.89 -12.94 9.35
C SER A 77 -11.04 -12.24 10.09
N ALA A 78 -12.17 -12.08 9.42
CA ALA A 78 -13.40 -11.54 10.00
C ALA A 78 -14.55 -12.54 9.79
N GLU A 79 -14.98 -13.18 10.87
CA GLU A 79 -15.97 -14.28 10.85
C GLU A 79 -15.51 -15.42 9.92
N ASP A 80 -16.22 -15.65 8.82
CA ASP A 80 -15.92 -16.65 7.79
C ASP A 80 -15.24 -16.05 6.54
N ASN A 81 -14.81 -14.79 6.59
CA ASN A 81 -14.24 -14.06 5.46
C ASN A 81 -12.80 -13.62 5.72
N LEU A 82 -11.99 -13.65 4.68
CA LEU A 82 -10.70 -12.95 4.66
C LEU A 82 -10.93 -11.52 4.18
N ILE A 83 -10.46 -10.54 4.93
CA ILE A 83 -10.59 -9.12 4.60
C ILE A 83 -9.19 -8.55 4.42
N LEU A 84 -8.94 -7.90 3.28
CA LEU A 84 -7.80 -7.01 3.13
C LEU A 84 -8.24 -5.58 3.38
N ALA A 85 -7.78 -4.98 4.47
CA ALA A 85 -7.84 -3.54 4.65
C ALA A 85 -6.64 -2.89 3.97
N VAL A 86 -6.88 -1.85 3.18
CA VAL A 86 -5.84 -1.04 2.52
C VAL A 86 -6.03 0.40 2.92
N GLU A 87 -4.93 1.08 3.25
CA GLU A 87 -4.95 2.45 3.72
C GLU A 87 -3.90 3.29 3.01
N LEU A 88 -4.27 4.54 2.74
CA LEU A 88 -3.36 5.63 2.39
C LEU A 88 -3.29 6.57 3.60
N ILE A 89 -2.11 6.70 4.18
CA ILE A 89 -1.87 7.41 5.43
C ILE A 89 -0.95 8.60 5.17
N GLN A 90 -1.31 9.78 5.70
CA GLN A 90 -0.42 10.93 5.80
C GLN A 90 0.48 10.78 7.01
N VAL A 91 1.80 10.83 6.79
CA VAL A 91 2.80 10.53 7.84
C VAL A 91 2.89 11.63 8.89
N SER A 92 2.70 12.90 8.48
CA SER A 92 2.89 14.07 9.34
C SER A 92 1.93 14.12 10.53
N ASP A 93 0.68 13.71 10.34
CA ASP A 93 -0.38 13.78 11.35
C ASP A 93 -1.12 12.46 11.58
N ARG A 94 -0.68 11.38 10.91
CA ARG A 94 -1.27 10.03 10.98
C ARG A 94 -2.70 9.96 10.45
N SER A 95 -3.15 10.95 9.68
CA SER A 95 -4.50 10.91 9.11
C SER A 95 -4.59 9.84 8.03
N VAL A 96 -5.69 9.08 8.05
CA VAL A 96 -6.05 8.17 6.97
C VAL A 96 -6.76 8.99 5.89
N LEU A 97 -6.10 9.20 4.76
CA LEU A 97 -6.64 9.98 3.65
C LEU A 97 -7.64 9.17 2.81
N TRP A 98 -7.42 7.85 2.73
CA TRP A 98 -8.32 6.90 2.10
C TRP A 98 -8.14 5.53 2.75
N SER A 99 -9.24 4.78 2.90
CA SER A 99 -9.18 3.37 3.23
C SER A 99 -10.29 2.59 2.54
N ARG A 100 -10.03 1.31 2.31
CA ARG A 100 -11.01 0.37 1.77
C ARG A 100 -10.74 -1.04 2.26
N GLU A 101 -11.83 -1.76 2.49
CA GLU A 101 -11.80 -3.18 2.81
C GLU A 101 -12.26 -4.00 1.62
N PHE A 102 -11.51 -5.04 1.30
CA PHE A 102 -11.78 -5.97 0.22
C PHE A 102 -12.00 -7.35 0.81
N GLN A 103 -13.19 -7.89 0.61
CA GLN A 103 -13.46 -9.29 0.91
C GLN A 103 -12.72 -10.16 -0.11
N LEU A 104 -11.80 -11.00 0.37
CA LEU A 104 -11.01 -11.90 -0.44
C LEU A 104 -11.68 -13.28 -0.49
N THR A 105 -11.60 -13.89 -1.65
CA THR A 105 -11.84 -15.33 -1.83
C THR A 105 -10.51 -16.07 -1.82
N GLU A 106 -10.52 -17.40 -1.75
CA GLU A 106 -9.29 -18.20 -1.86
C GLU A 106 -8.51 -17.95 -3.17
N GLU A 107 -9.22 -17.59 -4.25
CA GLU A 107 -8.68 -17.26 -5.58
C GLU A 107 -8.63 -15.74 -5.86
N ALA A 108 -8.37 -14.91 -4.84
CA ALA A 108 -8.41 -13.45 -4.98
C ALA A 108 -7.68 -12.95 -6.26
N ASP A 109 -8.40 -12.18 -7.10
CA ASP A 109 -7.82 -11.54 -8.29
C ASP A 109 -6.98 -10.33 -7.86
N LEU A 110 -5.72 -10.60 -7.52
CA LEU A 110 -4.76 -9.57 -7.12
C LEU A 110 -4.50 -8.54 -8.23
N ARG A 111 -4.70 -8.89 -9.51
CA ARG A 111 -4.54 -7.90 -10.59
C ARG A 111 -5.71 -6.92 -10.60
N GLY A 112 -6.93 -7.42 -10.48
CA GLY A 112 -8.13 -6.59 -10.34
C GLY A 112 -8.00 -5.66 -9.13
N LEU A 113 -7.63 -6.22 -7.98
CA LEU A 113 -7.39 -5.48 -6.74
C LEU A 113 -6.30 -4.40 -6.91
N LEU A 114 -5.18 -4.72 -7.57
CA LEU A 114 -4.11 -3.77 -7.83
C LEU A 114 -4.61 -2.57 -8.62
N VAL A 115 -5.38 -2.82 -9.69
CA VAL A 115 -5.97 -1.77 -10.53
C VAL A 115 -6.94 -0.90 -9.73
N GLU A 116 -7.77 -1.51 -8.90
CA GLU A 116 -8.76 -0.81 -8.07
C GLU A 116 -8.07 0.09 -7.04
N VAL A 117 -7.15 -0.46 -6.22
CA VAL A 117 -6.36 0.29 -5.24
C VAL A 117 -5.59 1.43 -5.91
N SER A 118 -4.90 1.14 -7.01
CA SER A 118 -4.13 2.14 -7.74
C SER A 118 -5.00 3.30 -8.23
N THR A 119 -6.17 3.00 -8.78
CA THR A 119 -7.09 4.00 -9.34
C THR A 119 -7.65 4.90 -8.23
N GLU A 120 -8.06 4.31 -7.11
CA GLU A 120 -8.66 5.05 -6.00
C GLU A 120 -7.64 5.91 -5.24
N VAL A 121 -6.43 5.39 -5.01
CA VAL A 121 -5.34 6.15 -4.40
C VAL A 121 -4.93 7.32 -5.29
N THR A 122 -4.73 7.10 -6.60
CA THR A 122 -4.42 8.18 -7.55
C THR A 122 -5.52 9.24 -7.57
N SER A 123 -6.80 8.84 -7.51
CA SER A 123 -7.92 9.77 -7.45
C SER A 123 -7.95 10.56 -6.15
N THR A 124 -7.58 9.95 -5.02
CA THR A 124 -7.52 10.62 -3.71
C THR A 124 -6.42 11.68 -3.68
N LEU A 125 -5.30 11.41 -4.36
CA LEU A 125 -4.14 12.30 -4.43
C LEU A 125 -4.24 13.38 -5.53
N ASP A 126 -5.34 13.40 -6.29
CA ASP A 126 -5.52 14.29 -7.45
C ASP A 126 -4.33 14.23 -8.44
N LEU A 127 -3.75 13.04 -8.61
CA LEU A 127 -2.61 12.83 -9.49
C LEU A 127 -3.07 12.77 -10.96
N PRO A 128 -2.32 13.36 -11.91
CA PRO A 128 -2.63 13.25 -13.34
C PRO A 128 -2.54 11.77 -13.78
N ARG A 129 -3.54 11.33 -14.55
CA ARG A 129 -3.63 9.96 -15.09
C ARG A 129 -2.69 9.71 -16.26
#